data_AF-A0A2A2G836-F1
#
_entry.id   AF-A0A2A2G836-F1
#
_cell.length_a   1.000
_cell.length_b   1.000
_cell.length_c   1.000
_cell.angle_alpha   90.00
_cell.angle_beta   90.00
_cell.angle_gamma   90.00
#
_symmetry.space_group_name_H-M   'P 1'
#
loop_
_entity.id
_entity.type
_entity.pdbx_description
1 polymer ?
#
loop_
_entity_poly.entity_id
_entity_poly.type
_entity_poly.pdbx_seq_one_letter_code
_entity_poly.pdbx_strand_id
1 'polypeptide(L)'
;MPDTFKIKQPRDFGDLITAPFTYIRQHYEVLGKSLLYFVVPLIAVTSILMTQYFSASFEMGMNPDAMESGEFLSNFMATSGTGTFFGVLTMTALAAVIYTHLKLVADQTVSNTEITVDDIWKGLKSNFLAILVISIGVFFATVFGMIALIIPGLFISVKLTLVTAAYVLEDKHTISDAFSRSWHLVTNHWWFTLGLVIVVSILIALLSQALSLPFVIISAISGFSGFADPNTAGTLIAIFYGFVTSLNYVFYSILYLALGFHFYNLVERKEGEGLRQRINEIGNSANA
;
A
#
# COMPACT_ATOMS: atom_id res chain seq x y z
N MET A 1 29.12 -2.37 -14.51
CA MET A 1 28.31 -1.87 -13.38
C MET A 1 26.87 -2.13 -13.76
N PRO A 2 26.10 -2.96 -13.04
CA PRO A 2 24.67 -3.04 -13.33
C PRO A 2 24.07 -1.67 -13.05
N ASP A 3 23.26 -1.15 -13.96
CA ASP A 3 22.69 0.20 -13.93
C ASP A 3 22.09 0.51 -12.53
N THR A 4 22.74 1.40 -11.79
CA THR A 4 22.28 1.86 -10.49
C THR A 4 21.00 2.65 -10.69
N PHE A 5 19.87 2.03 -10.34
CA PHE A 5 18.57 2.66 -10.44
C PHE A 5 18.49 3.87 -9.49
N LYS A 6 18.52 5.06 -10.07
CA LYS A 6 18.53 6.32 -9.33
C LYS A 6 17.15 6.57 -8.74
N ILE A 7 17.05 6.57 -7.42
CA ILE A 7 15.78 6.84 -6.72
C ILE A 7 15.40 8.33 -6.82
N LYS A 8 16.33 9.25 -6.52
CA LYS A 8 16.12 10.71 -6.54
C LYS A 8 16.35 11.28 -7.95
N GLN A 9 15.28 11.33 -8.74
CA GLN A 9 15.29 11.97 -10.06
C GLN A 9 13.87 12.38 -10.49
N PRO A 10 13.74 13.43 -11.33
CA PRO A 10 12.48 13.73 -11.99
C PRO A 10 12.09 12.55 -12.87
N ARG A 11 10.81 12.19 -12.84
CA ARG A 11 10.23 11.09 -13.62
C ARG A 11 8.99 11.58 -14.34
N ASP A 12 8.76 11.06 -15.55
CA ASP A 12 7.50 11.27 -16.24
C ASP A 12 6.45 10.25 -15.79
N PHE A 13 5.21 10.42 -16.23
CA PHE A 13 4.09 9.62 -15.76
C PHE A 13 4.28 8.12 -16.05
N GLY A 14 4.75 7.76 -17.24
CA GLY A 14 5.05 6.37 -17.61
C GLY A 14 6.19 5.76 -16.79
N ASP A 15 7.19 6.57 -16.45
CA ASP A 15 8.31 6.13 -15.61
C ASP A 15 7.85 5.82 -14.19
N LEU A 16 6.90 6.60 -13.64
CA LEU A 16 6.33 6.34 -12.32
C LEU A 16 5.52 5.04 -12.25
N ILE A 17 4.93 4.61 -13.36
CA ILE A 17 4.23 3.32 -13.45
C ILE A 17 5.23 2.16 -13.59
N THR A 18 6.31 2.37 -14.32
CA THR A 18 7.30 1.30 -14.61
C THR A 18 8.32 1.13 -13.49
N ALA A 19 8.66 2.21 -12.78
CA ALA A 19 9.68 2.25 -11.73
C ALA A 19 9.47 1.21 -10.60
N PRO A 20 8.25 0.99 -10.06
CA PRO A 20 8.00 -0.06 -9.07
C PRO A 20 8.44 -1.46 -9.53
N PHE A 21 8.16 -1.83 -10.78
CA PHE A 21 8.52 -3.15 -11.31
C PHE A 21 10.03 -3.31 -11.48
N THR A 22 10.69 -2.28 -12.00
CA THR A 22 12.16 -2.26 -12.13
C THR A 22 12.81 -2.36 -10.75
N TYR A 23 12.31 -1.59 -9.78
CA TYR A 23 12.81 -1.58 -8.42
C TYR A 23 12.65 -2.94 -7.73
N ILE A 24 11.46 -3.55 -7.81
CA ILE A 24 11.21 -4.88 -7.25
C ILE A 24 12.17 -5.89 -7.87
N ARG A 25 12.37 -5.87 -9.20
CA ARG A 25 13.27 -6.80 -9.88
C ARG A 25 14.73 -6.65 -9.44
N GLN A 26 15.18 -5.43 -9.18
CA GLN A 26 16.57 -5.18 -8.78
C GLN A 26 16.83 -5.45 -7.30
N HIS A 27 15.84 -5.23 -6.44
CA HIS A 27 15.98 -5.37 -4.98
C HIS A 27 15.15 -6.51 -4.39
N TYR A 28 14.81 -7.52 -5.19
CA TYR A 28 13.88 -8.58 -4.80
C TYR A 28 14.34 -9.39 -3.59
N GLU A 29 15.65 -9.53 -3.38
CA GLU A 29 16.17 -10.42 -2.34
C GLU A 29 15.85 -9.87 -0.94
N VAL A 30 16.29 -8.65 -0.64
CA VAL A 30 16.10 -8.06 0.69
C VAL A 30 14.66 -7.59 0.87
N LEU A 31 14.06 -6.97 -0.17
CA LEU A 31 12.68 -6.53 -0.13
C LEU A 31 11.71 -7.71 0.01
N GLY A 32 11.91 -8.77 -0.79
CA GLY A 32 11.07 -9.96 -0.78
C GLY A 32 11.16 -10.72 0.54
N LYS A 33 12.37 -10.94 1.09
CA LYS A 33 12.56 -11.54 2.41
C LYS A 33 11.85 -10.74 3.51
N SER A 34 11.94 -9.41 3.46
CA SER A 34 11.31 -8.55 4.46
C SER A 34 9.79 -8.55 4.36
N LEU A 35 9.22 -8.54 3.16
CA LEU A 35 7.78 -8.71 2.96
C LEU A 35 7.32 -10.09 3.45
N LEU A 36 8.09 -11.14 3.15
CA LEU A 36 7.79 -12.50 3.58
C LEU A 36 7.78 -12.64 5.11
N TYR A 37 8.72 -12.03 5.82
CA TYR A 37 8.79 -12.16 7.28
C TYR A 37 7.84 -11.23 8.03
N PHE A 38 7.64 -9.99 7.57
CA PHE A 38 6.89 -8.98 8.34
C PHE A 38 5.46 -8.75 7.87
N VAL A 39 5.17 -8.97 6.58
CA VAL A 39 3.87 -8.62 5.99
C VAL A 39 3.03 -9.87 5.70
N VAL A 40 3.62 -10.93 5.13
CA VAL A 40 2.87 -12.15 4.77
C VAL A 40 2.16 -12.81 5.97
N PRO A 41 2.73 -12.89 7.19
CA PRO A 41 1.99 -13.42 8.35
C PRO A 41 0.75 -12.59 8.69
N LEU A 42 0.83 -11.26 8.57
CA LEU A 42 -0.31 -10.37 8.78
C LEU A 42 -1.35 -10.51 7.66
N ILE A 43 -0.91 -10.68 6.41
CA ILE A 43 -1.78 -10.99 5.28
C ILE A 43 -2.54 -12.29 5.54
N ALA A 44 -1.88 -13.34 6.01
CA ALA A 44 -2.51 -14.64 6.28
C ALA A 44 -3.62 -14.53 7.35
N VAL A 45 -3.36 -13.78 8.44
CA VAL A 45 -4.39 -13.53 9.47
C VAL A 45 -5.54 -12.71 8.88
N THR A 46 -5.22 -11.63 8.17
CA THR A 46 -6.23 -10.77 7.54
C THR A 46 -7.08 -11.54 6.53
N SER A 47 -6.48 -12.42 5.73
CA SER A 47 -7.21 -13.20 4.73
C SER A 47 -8.17 -14.20 5.35
N ILE A 48 -7.78 -14.84 6.46
CA ILE A 48 -8.66 -15.75 7.20
C ILE A 48 -9.86 -14.97 7.76
N LEU A 49 -9.63 -13.79 8.36
CA LEU A 49 -10.69 -12.94 8.89
C LEU A 49 -11.62 -12.44 7.77
N MET A 50 -11.07 -12.11 6.61
CA MET A 50 -11.84 -11.69 5.44
C MET A 50 -12.64 -12.82 4.81
N THR A 51 -12.11 -14.06 4.82
CA THR A 51 -12.89 -15.26 4.48
C THR A 51 -14.07 -15.44 5.42
N GLN A 52 -13.86 -15.30 6.75
CA GLN A 52 -14.96 -15.41 7.72
C GLN A 52 -16.01 -14.31 7.55
N TYR A 53 -15.57 -13.07 7.33
CA TYR A 53 -16.44 -11.94 7.02
C TYR A 53 -17.29 -12.21 5.77
N PHE A 54 -16.67 -12.73 4.71
CA PHE A 54 -17.37 -13.07 3.49
C PHE A 54 -18.36 -14.21 3.71
N SER A 55 -17.97 -15.27 4.43
CA SER A 55 -18.88 -16.37 4.77
C SER A 55 -20.12 -15.87 5.52
N ALA A 56 -19.95 -15.02 6.54
CA ALA A 56 -21.06 -14.44 7.29
C ALA A 56 -21.92 -13.52 6.39
N SER A 57 -21.30 -12.73 5.52
CA SER A 57 -22.01 -11.88 4.55
C SER A 57 -22.82 -12.70 3.54
N PHE A 58 -22.27 -13.84 3.09
CA PHE A 58 -22.92 -14.74 2.16
C PHE A 58 -24.12 -15.44 2.81
N GLU A 59 -23.97 -15.91 4.04
CA GLU A 59 -25.07 -16.50 4.83
C GLU A 59 -26.22 -15.51 5.02
N MET A 60 -25.91 -14.24 5.34
CA MET A 60 -26.90 -13.17 5.44
C MET A 60 -27.71 -12.98 4.14
N GLY A 61 -27.06 -13.12 2.98
CA GLY A 61 -27.71 -13.01 1.68
C GLY A 61 -28.59 -14.22 1.34
N MET A 62 -28.25 -15.41 1.84
CA MET A 62 -28.99 -16.65 1.58
C MET A 62 -30.12 -16.89 2.59
N ASN A 63 -29.96 -16.41 3.83
CA ASN A 63 -30.93 -16.53 4.90
C ASN A 63 -31.15 -15.16 5.58
N PRO A 64 -32.04 -14.31 5.04
CA PRO A 64 -32.31 -12.98 5.60
C PRO A 64 -32.78 -13.01 7.05
N ASP A 65 -33.46 -14.08 7.47
CA ASP A 65 -33.95 -14.26 8.84
C ASP A 65 -32.81 -14.42 9.85
N ALA A 66 -31.59 -14.78 9.40
CA ALA A 66 -30.41 -14.85 10.25
C ALA A 66 -30.06 -13.50 10.89
N MET A 67 -30.46 -12.38 10.27
CA MET A 67 -30.24 -11.03 10.79
C MET A 67 -31.03 -10.72 12.07
N GLU A 68 -32.12 -11.45 12.32
CA GLU A 68 -32.90 -11.29 13.55
C GLU A 68 -32.20 -11.92 14.76
N SER A 69 -31.20 -12.77 14.52
CA SER A 69 -30.42 -13.39 15.60
C SER A 69 -29.33 -12.44 16.11
N GLY A 70 -29.40 -12.11 17.41
CA GLY A 70 -28.41 -11.25 18.06
C GLY A 70 -26.99 -11.85 18.04
N GLU A 71 -26.89 -13.18 18.03
CA GLU A 71 -25.62 -13.90 17.92
C GLU A 71 -24.96 -13.68 16.55
N PHE A 72 -25.73 -13.78 15.46
CA PHE A 72 -25.23 -13.48 14.13
C PHE A 72 -24.72 -12.05 14.02
N LEU A 73 -25.50 -11.06 14.47
CA LEU A 73 -25.10 -9.65 14.44
C LEU A 73 -23.80 -9.42 15.23
N SER A 74 -23.68 -10.03 16.42
CA SER A 74 -22.46 -9.96 17.23
C SER A 74 -21.26 -10.56 16.50
N ASN A 75 -21.40 -11.76 15.93
CA ASN A 75 -20.32 -12.43 15.20
C ASN A 75 -19.92 -11.68 13.92
N PHE A 76 -20.89 -11.13 13.19
CA PHE A 76 -20.65 -10.31 12.01
C PHE A 76 -19.87 -9.04 12.37
N MET A 77 -20.28 -8.33 13.43
CA MET A 77 -19.59 -7.12 13.89
C MET A 77 -18.17 -7.43 14.39
N ALA A 78 -18.00 -8.53 15.13
CA ALA A 78 -16.70 -8.97 15.61
C ALA A 78 -15.74 -9.34 14.47
N THR A 79 -16.19 -10.13 13.48
CA THR A 79 -15.38 -10.52 12.31
C THR A 79 -15.05 -9.31 11.42
N SER A 80 -16.01 -8.42 11.20
CA SER A 80 -15.80 -7.17 10.45
C SER A 80 -14.78 -6.25 11.12
N GLY A 81 -14.94 -6.02 12.43
CA GLY A 81 -14.07 -5.15 13.20
C GLY A 81 -12.65 -5.69 13.33
N THR A 82 -12.51 -6.99 13.64
CA THR A 82 -11.19 -7.64 13.73
C THR A 82 -10.49 -7.73 12.37
N GLY A 83 -11.22 -8.05 11.30
CA GLY A 83 -10.70 -8.06 9.95
C GLY A 83 -10.19 -6.68 9.51
N THR A 84 -10.96 -5.63 9.78
CA THR A 84 -10.55 -4.25 9.50
C THR A 84 -9.30 -3.85 10.29
N PHE A 85 -9.26 -4.20 11.58
CA PHE A 85 -8.10 -3.93 12.44
C PHE A 85 -6.82 -4.58 11.90
N PHE A 86 -6.86 -5.87 11.58
CA PHE A 86 -5.71 -6.57 11.00
C PHE A 86 -5.36 -6.07 9.59
N GLY A 87 -6.35 -5.65 8.80
CA GLY A 87 -6.11 -5.01 7.50
C GLY A 87 -5.33 -3.71 7.62
N VAL A 88 -5.68 -2.86 8.59
CA VAL A 88 -4.95 -1.61 8.88
C VAL A 88 -3.53 -1.90 9.36
N LEU A 89 -3.33 -2.91 10.22
CA LEU A 89 -1.98 -3.33 10.63
C LEU A 89 -1.16 -3.84 9.45
N THR A 90 -1.77 -4.62 8.55
CA THR A 90 -1.12 -5.13 7.34
C THR A 90 -0.68 -4.01 6.43
N MET A 91 -1.54 -3.02 6.16
CA MET A 91 -1.19 -1.85 5.35
C MET A 91 -0.10 -0.99 6.00
N THR A 92 -0.15 -0.83 7.32
CA THR A 92 0.87 -0.10 8.08
C THR A 92 2.22 -0.79 7.98
N ALA A 93 2.27 -2.11 8.19
CA ALA A 93 3.49 -2.90 8.05
C ALA A 93 4.04 -2.83 6.61
N LEU A 94 3.16 -2.95 5.62
CA LEU A 94 3.53 -2.86 4.21
C LEU A 94 4.15 -1.49 3.89
N ALA A 95 3.49 -0.39 4.26
CA ALA A 95 4.02 0.95 4.05
C ALA A 95 5.36 1.16 4.78
N ALA A 96 5.48 0.66 6.02
CA ALA A 96 6.70 0.75 6.81
C ALA A 96 7.87 0.02 6.14
N VAL A 97 7.68 -1.22 5.68
CA VAL A 97 8.70 -2.00 4.96
C VAL A 97 9.09 -1.29 3.66
N ILE A 98 8.11 -0.92 2.83
CA ILE A 98 8.37 -0.31 1.52
C ILE A 98 9.13 1.02 1.67
N TYR A 99 8.65 1.94 2.52
CA TYR A 99 9.29 3.25 2.64
C TYR A 99 10.62 3.19 3.38
N THR A 100 10.77 2.31 4.39
CA THR A 100 12.09 2.10 5.04
C THR A 100 13.10 1.58 4.03
N HIS A 101 12.74 0.55 3.25
CA HIS A 101 13.64 0.01 2.24
C HIS A 101 13.95 1.04 1.15
N LEU A 102 12.94 1.78 0.66
CA LEU A 102 13.15 2.84 -0.32
C LEU A 102 14.08 3.94 0.20
N LYS A 103 13.94 4.33 1.46
CA LYS A 103 14.83 5.28 2.13
C LYS A 103 16.26 4.74 2.22
N LEU A 104 16.45 3.53 2.72
CA LEU A 104 17.77 2.91 2.86
C LEU A 104 18.48 2.80 1.51
N VAL A 105 17.80 2.37 0.44
CA VAL A 105 18.40 2.35 -0.91
C VAL A 105 18.72 3.77 -1.39
N ALA A 106 17.88 4.76 -1.08
CA ALA A 106 18.11 6.13 -1.50
C ALA A 106 19.34 6.73 -0.80
N ASP A 107 19.56 6.39 0.48
CA ASP A 107 20.69 6.85 1.28
C ASP A 107 21.98 6.06 0.99
N GLN A 108 21.87 4.81 0.56
CA GLN A 108 23.02 3.99 0.15
C GLN A 108 23.76 4.51 -1.06
N THR A 109 23.10 5.31 -1.90
CA THR A 109 23.79 6.07 -2.94
C THR A 109 24.93 6.93 -2.39
N VAL A 110 24.94 7.20 -1.08
CA VAL A 110 25.96 7.98 -0.36
C VAL A 110 26.94 7.11 0.47
N SER A 111 26.51 5.94 1.00
CA SER A 111 27.29 5.20 2.04
C SER A 111 27.78 3.79 1.66
N ASN A 112 27.39 3.23 0.50
CA ASN A 112 27.82 1.90 0.01
C ASN A 112 27.79 0.73 1.02
N THR A 113 26.88 0.78 2.00
CA THR A 113 26.61 -0.33 2.93
C THR A 113 25.71 -1.37 2.27
N GLU A 114 25.68 -2.60 2.75
CA GLU A 114 24.68 -3.60 2.32
C GLU A 114 23.40 -3.46 3.16
N ILE A 115 22.20 -3.46 2.55
CA ILE A 115 20.93 -3.43 3.31
C ILE A 115 20.66 -4.82 3.84
N THR A 116 20.37 -4.93 5.14
CA THR A 116 19.93 -6.18 5.74
C THR A 116 18.45 -6.13 6.13
N VAL A 117 17.85 -7.31 6.34
CA VAL A 117 16.49 -7.44 6.89
C VAL A 117 16.37 -6.79 8.29
N ASP A 118 17.46 -6.82 9.06
CA ASP A 118 17.54 -6.21 10.39
C ASP A 118 17.43 -4.68 10.34
N ASP A 119 17.98 -4.04 9.31
CA ASP A 119 17.84 -2.59 9.13
C ASP A 119 16.40 -2.20 8.80
N ILE A 120 15.72 -3.04 8.01
CA ILE A 120 14.30 -2.87 7.71
C ILE A 120 13.46 -3.07 8.97
N TRP A 121 13.81 -4.05 9.82
CA TRP A 121 13.13 -4.27 11.09
C TRP A 121 13.23 -3.08 12.03
N LYS A 122 14.42 -2.45 12.12
CA LYS A 122 14.63 -1.23 12.92
C LYS A 122 13.74 -0.09 12.41
N GLY A 123 13.75 0.17 11.10
CA GLY A 123 12.92 1.22 10.51
C GLY A 123 11.42 0.92 10.61
N LEU A 124 11.01 -0.34 10.46
CA LEU A 124 9.65 -0.79 10.70
C LEU A 124 9.23 -0.45 12.13
N LYS A 125 9.96 -0.92 13.15
CA LYS A 125 9.64 -0.66 14.56
C LYS A 125 9.59 0.83 14.89
N SER A 126 10.57 1.59 14.42
CA SER A 126 10.68 3.03 14.68
C SER A 126 9.49 3.80 14.09
N ASN A 127 9.05 3.41 12.90
CA ASN A 127 8.04 4.17 12.16
C ASN A 127 6.62 3.60 12.30
N PHE A 128 6.45 2.35 12.74
CA PHE A 128 5.16 1.63 12.72
C PHE A 128 4.04 2.41 13.40
N LEU A 129 4.24 2.85 14.64
CA LEU A 129 3.21 3.58 15.40
C LEU A 129 2.90 4.94 14.76
N ALA A 130 3.91 5.65 14.26
CA ALA A 130 3.69 6.93 13.60
C ALA A 130 2.90 6.75 12.29
N ILE A 131 3.23 5.74 11.48
CA ILE A 131 2.49 5.41 10.26
C ILE A 131 1.05 4.97 10.59
N LEU A 132 0.84 4.21 11.66
CA LEU A 132 -0.49 3.82 12.12
C LEU A 132 -1.33 5.05 12.49
N VAL A 133 -0.78 5.97 13.29
CA VAL A 133 -1.45 7.22 13.68
C VAL A 133 -1.71 8.11 12.46
N ILE A 134 -0.76 8.22 11.53
CA ILE A 134 -0.95 8.91 10.25
C ILE A 134 -2.10 8.30 9.47
N SER A 135 -2.14 6.97 9.35
CA SER A 135 -3.18 6.26 8.60
C SER A 135 -4.58 6.51 9.18
N ILE A 136 -4.70 6.48 10.52
CA ILE A 136 -5.95 6.81 11.23
C ILE A 136 -6.31 8.29 11.01
N GLY A 137 -5.35 9.20 11.11
CA GLY A 137 -5.56 10.64 10.90
C GLY A 137 -6.01 10.96 9.46
N VAL A 138 -5.39 10.34 8.46
CA VAL A 138 -5.77 10.47 7.04
C VAL A 138 -7.16 9.89 6.79
N PHE A 139 -7.49 8.75 7.41
CA PHE A 139 -8.82 8.15 7.33
C PHE A 139 -9.90 9.12 7.83
N PHE A 140 -9.77 9.62 9.06
CA PHE A 140 -10.75 10.56 9.62
C PHE A 140 -10.81 11.87 8.83
N ALA A 141 -9.67 12.45 8.44
CA ALA A 141 -9.65 13.67 7.62
C ALA A 141 -10.39 13.48 6.29
N THR A 142 -10.24 12.31 5.66
CA THR A 142 -10.93 11.97 4.41
C THR A 142 -12.41 11.75 4.65
N VAL A 143 -12.79 10.99 5.69
CA VAL A 143 -14.20 10.71 6.02
C VAL A 143 -14.95 11.99 6.38
N PHE A 144 -14.42 12.83 7.27
CA PHE A 144 -15.05 14.11 7.60
C PHE A 144 -15.12 15.05 6.39
N GLY A 145 -14.09 15.05 5.55
CA GLY A 145 -14.12 15.77 4.28
C GLY A 145 -15.25 15.29 3.37
N MET A 146 -15.40 13.98 3.20
CA MET A 146 -16.46 13.36 2.37
C MET A 146 -17.87 13.60 2.93
N ILE A 147 -18.04 13.51 4.26
CA ILE A 147 -19.32 13.79 4.94
C ILE A 147 -19.73 15.24 4.73
N ALA A 148 -18.79 16.18 4.83
CA ALA A 148 -19.06 17.58 4.56
C ALA A 148 -19.51 17.76 3.10
N LEU A 149 -18.67 17.33 2.14
CA LEU A 149 -18.96 17.31 0.70
C LEU A 149 -17.98 16.37 -0.03
N ILE A 150 -18.45 15.62 -1.03
CA ILE A 150 -17.63 14.67 -1.80
C ILE A 150 -16.38 15.34 -2.42
N ILE A 151 -16.53 16.53 -3.00
CA ILE A 151 -15.44 17.23 -3.69
C ILE A 151 -14.30 17.63 -2.72
N PRO A 152 -14.56 18.34 -1.60
CA PRO A 152 -13.57 18.56 -0.54
C PRO A 152 -12.93 17.30 0.02
N GLY A 153 -13.70 16.23 0.25
CA GLY A 153 -13.17 14.95 0.73
C GLY A 153 -12.12 14.36 -0.22
N LEU A 154 -12.42 14.33 -1.51
CA LEU A 154 -11.47 13.88 -2.54
C LEU A 154 -10.27 14.81 -2.65
N PHE A 155 -10.47 16.12 -2.53
CA PHE A 155 -9.36 17.07 -2.57
C PHE A 155 -8.36 16.83 -1.43
N ILE A 156 -8.87 16.62 -0.21
CA ILE A 156 -8.07 16.35 0.98
C ILE A 156 -7.34 15.00 0.86
N SER A 157 -8.02 13.93 0.42
CA SER A 157 -7.41 12.60 0.34
C SER A 157 -6.18 12.56 -0.57
N VAL A 158 -6.26 13.23 -1.73
CA VAL A 158 -5.13 13.35 -2.67
C VAL A 158 -3.99 14.18 -2.08
N LYS A 159 -4.30 15.28 -1.38
CA LYS A 159 -3.30 16.12 -0.70
C LYS A 159 -2.56 15.37 0.40
N LEU A 160 -3.20 14.38 1.02
CA LEU A 160 -2.65 13.59 2.11
C LEU A 160 -2.05 12.25 1.67
N THR A 161 -2.05 11.95 0.37
CA THR A 161 -1.56 10.66 -0.16
C THR A 161 -0.07 10.44 0.12
N LEU A 162 0.73 11.52 0.25
CA LEU A 162 2.18 11.43 0.44
C LEU A 162 2.62 11.64 1.89
N VAL A 163 1.70 11.69 2.88
CA VAL A 163 2.06 11.95 4.28
C VAL A 163 2.98 10.86 4.84
N THR A 164 2.64 9.59 4.60
CA THR A 164 3.45 8.46 5.07
C THR A 164 4.83 8.45 4.43
N ALA A 165 4.90 8.71 3.12
CA ALA A 165 6.15 8.84 2.40
C ALA A 165 6.98 10.02 2.95
N ALA A 166 6.37 11.18 3.16
CA ALA A 166 7.03 12.36 3.71
C ALA A 166 7.60 12.12 5.12
N TYR A 167 6.85 11.42 5.97
CA TYR A 167 7.29 11.11 7.33
C TYR A 167 8.54 10.22 7.33
N VAL A 168 8.51 9.12 6.56
CA VAL A 168 9.57 8.12 6.56
C VAL A 168 10.77 8.54 5.71
N LEU A 169 10.55 9.07 4.50
CA LEU A 169 11.62 9.35 3.54
C LEU A 169 12.41 10.62 3.87
N GLU A 170 11.84 11.57 4.63
CA GLU A 170 12.53 12.79 5.10
C GLU A 170 12.82 12.79 6.61
N ASP A 171 12.63 11.66 7.31
CA ASP A 171 12.82 11.54 8.77
C ASP A 171 12.15 12.66 9.58
N LYS A 172 10.88 12.97 9.28
CA LYS A 172 10.20 14.03 10.01
C LYS A 172 10.01 13.63 11.47
N HIS A 173 10.49 14.48 12.38
CA HIS A 173 10.32 14.28 13.81
C HIS A 173 8.87 14.46 14.29
N THR A 174 8.05 15.22 13.56
CA THR A 174 6.63 15.41 13.90
C THR A 174 5.70 14.99 12.78
N ILE A 175 4.56 14.41 13.16
CA ILE A 175 3.51 14.01 12.23
C ILE A 175 2.93 15.24 11.51
N SER A 176 2.74 16.36 12.22
CA SER A 176 2.20 17.60 11.63
C SER A 176 3.07 18.13 10.49
N ASP A 177 4.39 18.03 10.61
CA ASP A 177 5.31 18.44 9.55
C ASP A 177 5.15 17.55 8.31
N ALA A 178 4.92 16.24 8.47
CA ALA A 178 4.66 15.34 7.36
C ALA A 178 3.34 15.65 6.64
N PHE A 179 2.29 16.03 7.38
CA PHE A 179 1.01 16.50 6.80
C PHE A 179 1.22 17.76 5.95
N SER A 180 1.88 18.75 6.52
CA SER A 180 2.19 20.01 5.83
C SER A 180 3.08 19.77 4.62
N ARG A 181 4.05 18.86 4.72
CA ARG A 181 4.96 18.47 3.64
C ARG A 181 4.22 17.83 2.47
N SER A 182 3.36 16.84 2.73
CA SER A 182 2.53 16.22 1.69
C SER A 182 1.65 17.26 1.00
N TRP A 183 1.02 18.13 1.78
CA TRP A 183 0.17 19.20 1.25
C TRP A 183 0.96 20.14 0.33
N HIS A 184 2.13 20.59 0.78
CA HIS A 184 3.02 21.44 0.00
C HIS A 184 3.42 20.75 -1.30
N LEU A 185 3.93 19.52 -1.26
CA LEU A 185 4.39 18.79 -2.44
C LEU A 185 3.28 18.58 -3.49
N VAL A 186 2.09 18.16 -3.06
CA VAL A 186 0.97 17.91 -3.98
C VAL A 186 0.33 19.21 -4.50
N THR A 187 0.58 20.37 -3.89
CA THR A 187 0.11 21.67 -4.40
C THR A 187 0.64 21.91 -5.82
N ASN A 188 -0.24 22.37 -6.73
CA ASN A 188 0.00 22.52 -8.17
C ASN A 188 0.22 21.23 -8.97
N HIS A 189 0.22 20.06 -8.31
CA HIS A 189 0.36 18.74 -8.96
C HIS A 189 -0.79 17.79 -8.59
N TRP A 190 -1.90 18.33 -8.10
CA TRP A 190 -3.03 17.55 -7.59
C TRP A 190 -3.60 16.57 -8.63
N TRP A 191 -3.86 17.03 -9.85
CA TRP A 191 -4.37 16.18 -10.94
C TRP A 191 -3.39 15.09 -11.35
N PHE A 192 -2.09 15.38 -11.31
CA PHE A 192 -1.06 14.40 -11.61
C PHE A 192 -1.00 13.31 -10.53
N THR A 193 -1.02 13.69 -9.24
CA THR A 193 -1.07 12.74 -8.12
C THR A 193 -2.34 11.89 -8.17
N LEU A 194 -3.50 12.51 -8.40
CA LEU A 194 -4.77 11.80 -8.53
C LEU A 194 -4.72 10.82 -9.72
N GLY A 195 -4.27 11.28 -10.89
CA GLY A 195 -4.13 10.44 -12.08
C GLY A 195 -3.21 9.25 -11.85
N LEU A 196 -2.09 9.44 -11.14
CA LEU A 196 -1.18 8.37 -10.79
C LEU A 196 -1.84 7.33 -9.89
N VAL A 197 -2.50 7.77 -8.81
CA VAL A 197 -3.21 6.88 -7.88
C VAL A 197 -4.28 6.08 -8.61
N ILE A 198 -5.09 6.73 -9.46
CA ILE A 198 -6.13 6.06 -10.26
C ILE A 198 -5.51 5.02 -11.19
N VAL A 199 -4.51 5.39 -11.99
CA VAL A 199 -3.92 4.49 -12.98
C VAL A 199 -3.24 3.29 -12.31
N VAL A 200 -2.49 3.50 -11.24
CA VAL A 200 -1.86 2.40 -10.50
C VAL A 200 -2.90 1.53 -9.79
N SER A 201 -3.99 2.11 -9.28
CA SER A 201 -5.08 1.34 -8.68
C SER A 201 -5.83 0.49 -9.72
N ILE A 202 -6.07 1.02 -10.92
CA ILE A 202 -6.65 0.25 -12.04
C ILE A 202 -5.70 -0.90 -12.41
N LEU A 203 -4.40 -0.65 -12.49
CA LEU A 203 -3.42 -1.70 -12.75
C LEU A 203 -3.47 -2.80 -11.69
N ILE A 204 -3.53 -2.44 -10.40
CA ILE A 204 -3.64 -3.41 -9.29
C ILE A 204 -4.94 -4.19 -9.38
N ALA A 205 -6.06 -3.54 -9.72
CA ALA A 205 -7.34 -4.18 -9.92
C ALA A 205 -7.28 -5.20 -11.07
N LEU A 206 -6.69 -4.83 -12.20
CA LEU A 206 -6.51 -5.74 -13.35
C LEU A 206 -5.62 -6.93 -13.01
N LEU A 207 -4.51 -6.73 -12.29
CA LEU A 207 -3.65 -7.82 -11.82
C LEU A 207 -4.39 -8.77 -10.87
N SER A 208 -5.16 -8.21 -9.94
CA SER A 208 -5.99 -8.99 -9.00
C SER A 208 -7.05 -9.80 -9.76
N GLN A 209 -7.77 -9.17 -10.69
CA GLN A 209 -8.80 -9.83 -11.49
C GLN A 209 -8.22 -10.94 -12.37
N ALA A 210 -7.09 -10.70 -13.05
CA ALA A 210 -6.46 -11.69 -13.93
C ALA A 210 -6.09 -12.97 -13.17
N LEU A 211 -5.53 -12.86 -11.96
CA LEU A 211 -5.21 -14.02 -11.11
C LEU A 211 -6.44 -14.68 -10.50
N SER A 212 -7.55 -13.95 -10.41
CA SER A 212 -8.82 -14.46 -9.87
C SER A 212 -9.61 -15.33 -10.89
N LEU A 213 -9.34 -15.18 -12.20
CA LEU A 213 -10.13 -15.81 -13.26
C LEU A 213 -10.26 -17.35 -13.17
N PRO A 214 -9.19 -18.13 -12.93
CA PRO A 214 -9.30 -19.58 -12.85
C PRO A 214 -10.30 -20.03 -11.78
N PHE A 215 -10.32 -19.33 -10.65
CA PHE A 215 -11.21 -19.62 -9.54
C PHE A 215 -12.65 -19.18 -9.79
N VAL A 216 -12.87 -18.05 -10.47
CA VAL A 216 -14.22 -17.65 -10.92
C VAL A 216 -14.80 -18.73 -11.82
N ILE A 217 -14.00 -19.27 -12.74
CA ILE A 217 -14.40 -20.36 -13.63
C ILE A 217 -14.73 -21.62 -12.82
N ILE A 218 -13.87 -22.04 -11.88
CA ILE A 218 -14.11 -23.21 -11.02
C ILE A 218 -15.39 -23.03 -10.19
N SER A 219 -15.60 -21.85 -9.63
CA SER A 219 -16.78 -21.53 -8.81
C SER A 219 -18.05 -21.55 -9.66
N ALA A 220 -18.01 -20.98 -10.87
CA ALA A 220 -19.11 -21.03 -11.81
C ALA A 220 -19.45 -22.48 -12.21
N ILE A 221 -18.46 -23.28 -12.60
CA ILE A 221 -18.66 -24.71 -12.94
C ILE A 221 -19.29 -25.46 -11.76
N SER A 222 -18.77 -25.25 -10.55
CA SER A 222 -19.27 -25.91 -9.34
C SER A 222 -20.73 -25.55 -9.07
N GLY A 223 -21.09 -24.27 -9.19
CA GLY A 223 -22.47 -23.79 -9.02
C GLY A 223 -23.44 -24.27 -10.11
N PHE A 224 -23.01 -24.28 -11.37
CA PHE A 224 -23.85 -24.74 -12.50
C PHE A 224 -24.03 -26.25 -12.54
N SER A 225 -23.05 -27.01 -12.05
CA SER A 225 -23.06 -28.47 -12.14
C SER A 225 -24.03 -29.15 -11.18
N GLY A 226 -24.55 -28.43 -10.18
CA GLY A 226 -25.44 -28.98 -9.14
C GLY A 226 -24.78 -30.05 -8.25
N PHE A 227 -23.48 -30.33 -8.43
CA PHE A 227 -22.74 -31.34 -7.68
C PHE A 227 -22.25 -30.85 -6.30
N ALA A 228 -22.27 -29.54 -6.06
CA ALA A 228 -21.90 -28.95 -4.77
C ALA A 228 -23.15 -28.54 -3.99
N ASP A 229 -23.30 -29.07 -2.77
CA ASP A 229 -24.24 -28.53 -1.78
C ASP A 229 -23.97 -27.01 -1.61
N PRO A 230 -25.01 -26.15 -1.58
CA PRO A 230 -24.87 -24.70 -1.37
C PRO A 230 -23.88 -24.29 -0.27
N ASN A 231 -23.78 -25.05 0.82
CA ASN A 231 -22.82 -24.79 1.90
C ASN A 231 -21.36 -24.98 1.46
N THR A 232 -21.10 -26.01 0.67
CA THR A 232 -19.77 -26.30 0.10
C THR A 232 -19.39 -25.22 -0.92
N ALA A 233 -20.34 -24.82 -1.78
CA ALA A 233 -20.13 -23.75 -2.74
C ALA A 233 -19.81 -22.41 -2.04
N GLY A 234 -20.57 -22.04 -1.00
CA GLY A 234 -20.32 -20.83 -0.20
C GLY A 234 -18.94 -20.84 0.46
N THR A 235 -18.53 -21.97 1.03
CA THR A 235 -17.20 -22.13 1.64
C THR A 235 -16.07 -21.95 0.63
N LEU A 236 -16.19 -22.54 -0.57
CA LEU A 236 -15.18 -22.40 -1.62
C LEU A 236 -15.07 -20.95 -2.12
N ILE A 237 -16.19 -20.26 -2.29
CA ILE A 237 -16.21 -18.84 -2.68
C ILE A 237 -15.56 -17.98 -1.58
N ALA A 238 -15.82 -18.27 -0.30
CA ALA A 238 -15.24 -17.51 0.81
C ALA A 238 -13.72 -17.71 0.94
N ILE A 239 -13.22 -18.93 0.78
CA ILE A 239 -11.77 -19.23 0.73
C ILE A 239 -11.13 -18.47 -0.43
N PHE A 240 -11.79 -18.48 -1.59
CA PHE A 240 -11.33 -17.76 -2.76
C PHE A 240 -11.28 -16.25 -2.52
N TYR A 241 -12.30 -15.66 -1.90
CA TYR A 241 -12.31 -14.25 -1.52
C TYR A 241 -11.12 -13.89 -0.62
N GLY A 242 -10.81 -14.73 0.37
CA GLY A 242 -9.62 -14.56 1.22
C GLY A 242 -8.32 -14.60 0.42
N PHE A 243 -8.19 -15.53 -0.52
CA PHE A 243 -7.03 -15.62 -1.41
C PHE A 243 -6.86 -14.38 -2.29
N VAL A 244 -7.93 -13.90 -2.93
CA VAL A 244 -7.91 -12.67 -3.74
C VAL A 244 -7.53 -11.47 -2.88
N THR A 245 -8.06 -11.41 -1.66
CA THR A 245 -7.71 -10.37 -0.69
C THR A 245 -6.21 -10.40 -0.36
N SER A 246 -5.62 -11.57 -0.15
CA SER A 246 -4.17 -11.72 0.07
C SER A 246 -3.34 -11.19 -1.10
N LEU A 247 -3.72 -11.53 -2.33
CA LEU A 247 -3.04 -11.03 -3.53
C LEU A 247 -3.13 -9.50 -3.62
N ASN A 248 -4.28 -8.95 -3.26
CA ASN A 248 -4.52 -7.51 -3.30
C ASN A 248 -3.58 -6.76 -2.34
N TYR A 249 -3.39 -7.24 -1.10
CA TYR A 249 -2.39 -6.70 -0.17
C TYR A 249 -0.97 -6.74 -0.74
N VAL A 250 -0.59 -7.83 -1.42
CA VAL A 250 0.72 -7.92 -2.08
C VAL A 250 0.85 -6.88 -3.19
N PHE A 251 -0.18 -6.70 -4.03
CA PHE A 251 -0.14 -5.74 -5.13
C PHE A 251 -0.14 -4.28 -4.68
N TYR A 252 -0.67 -3.97 -3.49
CA TYR A 252 -0.54 -2.63 -2.91
C TYR A 252 0.91 -2.19 -2.67
N SER A 253 1.89 -3.11 -2.64
CA SER A 253 3.32 -2.76 -2.65
C SER A 253 3.70 -1.89 -3.86
N ILE A 254 3.07 -2.14 -5.03
CA ILE A 254 3.30 -1.39 -6.27
C ILE A 254 2.83 0.06 -6.09
N LEU A 255 1.68 0.27 -5.44
CA LEU A 255 1.16 1.61 -5.16
C LEU A 255 2.07 2.36 -4.19
N TYR A 256 2.49 1.73 -3.08
CA TYR A 256 3.39 2.39 -2.13
C TYR A 256 4.74 2.76 -2.76
N LEU A 257 5.29 1.91 -3.62
CA LEU A 257 6.49 2.22 -4.39
C LEU A 257 6.26 3.37 -5.38
N ALA A 258 5.17 3.33 -6.15
CA ALA A 258 4.82 4.41 -7.08
C ALA A 258 4.68 5.76 -6.36
N LEU A 259 4.04 5.77 -5.18
CA LEU A 259 3.92 6.95 -4.33
C LEU A 259 5.26 7.40 -3.76
N GLY A 260 6.15 6.48 -3.39
CA GLY A 260 7.51 6.80 -2.95
C GLY A 260 8.36 7.42 -4.07
N PHE A 261 8.26 6.91 -5.30
CA PHE A 261 8.91 7.55 -6.46
C PHE A 261 8.28 8.88 -6.83
N HIS A 262 6.96 9.00 -6.71
CA HIS A 262 6.25 10.25 -6.94
C HIS A 262 6.63 11.31 -5.90
N PHE A 263 6.82 10.91 -4.65
CA PHE A 263 7.34 11.77 -3.59
C PHE A 263 8.69 12.37 -4.01
N TYR A 264 9.68 11.55 -4.36
CA TYR A 264 10.97 12.04 -4.82
C TYR A 264 10.88 12.85 -6.12
N ASN A 265 10.00 12.48 -7.05
CA ASN A 265 9.75 13.25 -8.27
C ASN A 265 9.25 14.67 -7.95
N LEU A 266 8.33 14.84 -7.00
CA LEU A 266 7.83 16.15 -6.60
C LEU A 266 8.88 16.98 -5.84
N VAL A 267 9.68 16.33 -4.98
CA VAL A 267 10.81 16.99 -4.29
C VAL A 267 11.79 17.53 -5.33
N GLU A 268 12.21 16.72 -6.30
CA GLU A 268 13.13 17.14 -7.37
C GLU A 268 12.55 18.26 -8.24
N ARG A 269 11.27 18.15 -8.64
CA ARG A 269 10.64 19.17 -9.50
C ARG A 269 10.45 20.52 -8.79
N LYS A 270 10.27 20.53 -7.46
CA LYS A 270 10.01 21.76 -6.70
C LYS A 270 11.26 22.39 -6.12
N GLU A 271 12.23 21.58 -5.72
CA GLU A 271 13.34 22.02 -4.88
C GLU A 271 14.70 21.80 -5.57
N GLY A 272 14.74 20.95 -6.60
CA GLY A 272 15.97 20.66 -7.35
C GLY A 272 17.09 20.09 -6.48
N GLU A 273 16.78 19.48 -5.33
CA GLU A 273 17.80 19.05 -4.36
C GLU A 273 18.80 18.05 -4.96
N GLY A 274 18.34 17.08 -5.76
CA GLY A 274 19.22 16.14 -6.44
C GLY A 274 20.08 16.79 -7.53
N LEU A 275 19.61 17.87 -8.18
CA LEU A 275 20.44 18.67 -9.08
C LEU A 275 21.54 19.40 -8.30
N ARG A 276 21.21 20.00 -7.15
CA ARG A 276 22.18 20.69 -6.28
C ARG A 276 23.21 19.72 -5.71
N GLN A 277 22.79 18.54 -5.28
CA GLN A 277 23.70 17.50 -4.79
C GLN A 277 24.68 17.06 -5.88
N ARG A 278 24.22 16.83 -7.11
CA ARG A 278 25.08 16.48 -8.26
C ARG A 278 26.08 17.59 -8.59
N ILE A 279 25.67 18.85 -8.53
CA ILE A 279 26.57 20.00 -8.74
C ILE A 279 27.67 19.99 -7.67
N ASN A 280 27.33 19.75 -6.40
CA ASN A 280 28.29 19.67 -5.32
C ASN A 280 29.24 18.47 -5.46
N GLU A 281 28.74 17.30 -5.87
CA GLU A 281 29.55 16.11 -6.14
C GLU A 281 30.55 16.35 -7.28
N ILE A 282 30.12 16.98 -8.38
CA ILE A 282 31.01 17.37 -9.48
C ILE A 282 32.06 18.36 -9.00
N GLY A 283 31.66 19.40 -8.25
CA GLY A 283 32.57 20.39 -7.68
C GLY A 283 33.61 19.78 -6.74
N ASN A 284 33.21 18.81 -5.92
CA ASN A 284 34.13 18.11 -5.01
C ASN A 284 35.07 17.15 -5.76
N SER A 285 34.58 16.45 -6.79
CA SER A 285 35.40 15.56 -7.61
C SER A 285 36.41 16.30 -8.51
N ALA A 286 36.14 17.56 -8.86
CA ALA A 286 37.06 18.40 -9.62
C ALA A 286 38.14 19.07 -8.75
N ASN A 287 37.94 19.10 -7.43
CA ASN A 287 38.86 19.67 -6.44
C ASN A 287 39.67 18.59 -5.67
N ALA A 288 39.51 17.32 -6.02
CA ALA A 288 40.25 16.16 -5.47
C ALA A 288 41.25 15.63 -6.48
#